data_AF-A0A978SA95-F1
#
_entry.id   AF-A0A978SA95-F1
#
_cell.length_a   1.000
_cell.length_b   1.000
_cell.length_c   1.000
_cell.angle_alpha   90.00
_cell.angle_beta   90.00
_cell.angle_gamma   90.00
#
_symmetry.space_group_name_H-M   'P 1'
#
loop_
_entity.id
_entity.type
_entity.pdbx_description
1 polymer ?
#
loop_
_entity_poly.entity_id
_entity_poly.type
_entity_poly.pdbx_seq_one_letter_code
_entity_poly.pdbx_strand_id
1 'polypeptide(L)'
;MGNKPAAVRAFYFTLFLDRDLGLALALDRRLGGNLAPELNLDLKLARALALAVSLTRQETPDNPSRNKHLRQQMLNLNFALDLNGHLAGKPQLEDAIVQLKAALPDLSEKPTVWEWWQQQGLAWVQDFAAIVQKHRHLVTAQFFTPEQIALLQHYYQTNKLLIDCLSSDCNCSGALKADIEANLLLPPVPHKNTKNTERELTPLVSCLAR
;
A
#
# COMPACT_ATOMS: atom_id res chain seq x y z
N MET A 1 -4.21 -1.04 -24.42
CA MET A 1 -2.76 -1.07 -24.13
C MET A 1 -2.57 -1.07 -22.61
N GLY A 2 -2.11 -2.18 -22.02
CA GLY A 2 -1.90 -2.31 -20.57
C GLY A 2 -0.72 -1.48 -20.06
N ASN A 3 -0.61 -1.32 -18.74
CA ASN A 3 0.53 -0.67 -18.07
C ASN A 3 1.80 -1.53 -18.21
N LYS A 4 2.99 -0.91 -18.27
CA LYS A 4 4.24 -1.69 -18.28
C LYS A 4 4.37 -2.53 -17.00
N PRO A 5 4.77 -3.82 -17.05
CA PRO A 5 4.90 -4.66 -15.86
C PRO A 5 5.81 -4.05 -14.77
N ALA A 6 6.93 -3.46 -15.17
CA ALA A 6 7.84 -2.78 -14.24
C ALA A 6 7.18 -1.58 -13.53
N ALA A 7 6.33 -0.84 -14.22
CA ALA A 7 5.59 0.28 -13.65
C ALA A 7 4.54 -0.20 -12.63
N VAL A 8 3.90 -1.34 -12.88
CA VAL A 8 2.98 -1.99 -11.94
C VAL A 8 3.71 -2.48 -10.69
N ARG A 9 4.89 -3.12 -10.85
CA ARG A 9 5.74 -3.50 -9.72
C ARG A 9 6.16 -2.27 -8.90
N ALA A 10 6.58 -1.20 -9.56
CA ALA A 10 6.91 0.07 -8.90
C ALA A 10 5.72 0.67 -8.15
N PHE A 11 4.53 0.62 -8.73
CA PHE A 11 3.29 1.06 -8.09
C PHE A 11 3.03 0.31 -6.78
N TYR A 12 3.16 -1.03 -6.77
CA TYR A 12 2.96 -1.79 -5.54
C TYR A 12 4.06 -1.56 -4.51
N PHE A 13 5.33 -1.39 -4.93
CA PHE A 13 6.40 -0.94 -4.05
C PHE A 13 6.08 0.40 -3.37
N THR A 14 5.48 1.33 -4.12
CA THR A 14 5.00 2.61 -3.57
C THR A 14 3.94 2.39 -2.49
N LEU A 15 2.97 1.51 -2.71
CA LEU A 15 1.95 1.19 -1.70
C LEU A 15 2.56 0.56 -0.43
N PHE A 16 3.53 -0.34 -0.59
CA PHE A 16 4.17 -1.01 0.55
C PHE A 16 5.01 -0.07 1.40
N LEU A 17 5.75 0.84 0.78
CA LEU A 17 6.71 1.71 1.46
C LEU A 17 6.15 3.10 1.78
N ASP A 18 4.86 3.34 1.53
CA ASP A 18 4.20 4.64 1.70
C ASP A 18 4.98 5.78 1.02
N ARG A 19 5.26 5.61 -0.29
CA ARG A 19 6.07 6.53 -1.08
C ARG A 19 5.22 7.36 -2.06
N ASP A 20 5.88 8.29 -2.75
CA ASP A 20 5.33 8.87 -3.97
C ASP A 20 5.32 7.85 -5.12
N LEU A 21 4.50 8.11 -6.14
CA LEU A 21 4.41 7.29 -7.35
C LEU A 21 5.57 7.56 -8.34
N GLY A 22 6.63 8.26 -7.94
CA GLY A 22 7.65 8.80 -8.84
C GLY A 22 8.31 7.74 -9.71
N LEU A 23 8.71 6.59 -9.14
CA LEU A 23 9.32 5.50 -9.92
C LEU A 23 8.30 4.88 -10.90
N ALA A 24 7.06 4.68 -10.45
CA ALA A 24 6.00 4.13 -11.29
C ALA A 24 5.67 5.08 -12.47
N LEU A 25 5.65 6.39 -12.22
CA LEU A 25 5.40 7.43 -13.23
C LEU A 25 6.57 7.62 -14.19
N ALA A 26 7.81 7.44 -13.73
CA ALA A 26 8.99 7.46 -14.58
C ALA A 26 8.96 6.30 -15.59
N LEU A 27 8.44 5.13 -15.18
CA LEU A 27 8.28 3.96 -16.04
C LEU A 27 7.06 4.06 -16.97
N ASP A 28 5.93 4.55 -16.45
CA ASP A 28 4.68 4.68 -17.20
C ASP A 28 3.83 5.86 -16.68
N ARG A 29 3.88 6.99 -17.40
CA ARG A 29 3.14 8.22 -17.04
C ARG A 29 1.63 8.05 -16.97
N ARG A 30 1.06 7.01 -17.60
CA ARG A 30 -0.39 6.77 -17.59
C ARG A 30 -0.92 6.47 -16.19
N LEU A 31 -0.07 5.97 -15.30
CA LEU A 31 -0.40 5.74 -13.89
C LEU A 31 -0.75 7.04 -13.13
N GLY A 32 -0.39 8.22 -13.67
CA GLY A 32 -0.68 9.50 -13.03
C GLY A 32 -2.09 10.03 -13.29
N GLY A 33 -2.77 9.56 -14.34
CA GLY A 33 -4.07 10.09 -14.75
C GLY A 33 -5.12 9.03 -15.08
N ASN A 34 -4.73 7.78 -15.33
CA ASN A 34 -5.65 6.71 -15.72
C ASN A 34 -5.22 5.36 -15.13
N LEU A 35 -5.35 5.24 -13.81
CA LEU A 35 -5.15 3.97 -13.13
C LEU A 35 -6.24 2.98 -13.56
N ALA A 36 -5.82 1.77 -13.93
CA ALA A 36 -6.74 0.67 -14.17
C ALA A 36 -7.65 0.46 -12.95
N PRO A 37 -8.93 0.07 -13.13
CA PRO A 37 -9.89 -0.03 -12.02
C PRO A 37 -9.39 -0.86 -10.83
N GLU A 38 -8.69 -1.97 -11.09
CA GLU A 38 -8.13 -2.82 -10.04
C GLU A 38 -6.98 -2.16 -9.26
N LEU A 39 -6.07 -1.44 -9.94
CA LEU A 39 -4.99 -0.70 -9.28
C LEU A 39 -5.54 0.49 -8.48
N ASN A 40 -6.59 1.14 -8.99
CA ASN A 40 -7.26 2.22 -8.28
C ASN A 40 -7.94 1.72 -7.00
N LEU A 41 -8.59 0.54 -7.05
CA LEU A 41 -9.14 -0.10 -5.86
C LEU A 41 -8.04 -0.44 -4.85
N ASP A 42 -6.91 -0.99 -5.29
CA ASP A 42 -5.78 -1.31 -4.40
C ASP A 42 -5.20 -0.06 -3.75
N LEU A 43 -5.03 1.03 -4.50
CA LEU A 43 -4.59 2.31 -3.98
C LEU A 43 -5.54 2.85 -2.90
N LYS A 44 -6.86 2.78 -3.14
CA LYS A 44 -7.88 3.24 -2.19
C LYS A 44 -7.85 2.43 -0.90
N LEU A 45 -7.81 1.10 -1.01
CA LEU A 45 -7.73 0.20 0.14
C LEU A 45 -6.44 0.41 0.94
N ALA A 46 -5.29 0.51 0.26
CA ALA A 46 -4.00 0.75 0.92
C ALA A 46 -3.99 2.10 1.67
N ARG A 47 -4.53 3.17 1.07
CA ARG A 47 -4.65 4.49 1.72
C ARG A 47 -5.60 4.47 2.91
N ALA A 48 -6.76 3.83 2.77
CA ALA A 48 -7.70 3.68 3.88
C ALA A 48 -7.06 2.91 5.04
N LEU A 49 -6.33 1.84 4.75
CA LEU A 49 -5.64 1.05 5.78
C LEU A 49 -4.51 1.85 6.45
N ALA A 50 -3.72 2.60 5.68
CA ALA A 50 -2.68 3.48 6.21
C ALA A 50 -3.26 4.56 7.15
N LEU A 51 -4.40 5.16 6.78
CA LEU A 51 -5.13 6.08 7.65
C LEU A 51 -5.56 5.39 8.96
N ALA A 52 -6.13 4.19 8.87
CA ALA A 52 -6.56 3.45 10.04
C ALA A 52 -5.40 3.07 10.98
N VAL A 53 -4.28 2.60 10.44
CA VAL A 53 -3.06 2.33 11.21
C VAL A 53 -2.50 3.62 11.83
N SER A 54 -2.62 4.77 11.16
CA SER A 54 -2.16 6.04 11.74
C SER A 54 -2.96 6.46 12.99
N LEU A 55 -4.20 6.00 13.11
CA LEU A 55 -5.06 6.25 14.27
C LEU A 55 -4.66 5.40 15.48
N THR A 56 -4.07 4.21 15.29
CA THR A 56 -3.65 3.33 16.39
C THR A 56 -2.32 3.74 17.01
N ARG A 57 -1.47 4.46 16.26
CA ARG A 57 -0.17 4.97 16.74
C ARG A 57 -0.25 6.21 17.63
N GLN A 58 -1.45 6.68 17.96
CA GLN A 58 -1.64 7.86 18.79
C GLN A 58 -1.70 7.47 20.26
N GLU A 59 -0.69 7.86 21.03
CA GLU A 59 -0.67 7.71 22.49
C GLU A 59 -1.64 8.67 23.21
N THR A 60 -1.96 8.31 24.46
CA THR A 60 -3.05 8.70 25.37
C THR A 60 -3.32 10.21 25.61
N PRO A 61 -4.48 10.54 26.25
CA PRO A 61 -5.25 11.75 26.00
C PRO A 61 -5.22 12.71 27.19
N ASP A 62 -4.66 13.90 27.01
CA ASP A 62 -5.05 15.03 27.87
C ASP A 62 -5.01 16.36 27.12
N ASN A 63 -5.31 16.31 25.82
CA ASN A 63 -5.31 17.50 24.98
C ASN A 63 -6.59 17.57 24.13
N PRO A 64 -7.52 18.50 24.44
CA PRO A 64 -8.74 18.74 23.67
C PRO A 64 -8.51 18.98 22.17
N SER A 65 -7.35 19.53 21.82
CA SER A 65 -6.95 19.76 20.42
C SER A 65 -6.69 18.45 19.65
N ARG A 66 -6.26 17.38 20.33
CA ARG A 66 -6.05 16.05 19.72
C ARG A 66 -7.38 15.32 19.45
N ASN A 67 -8.39 15.50 20.29
CA ASN A 67 -9.74 14.94 20.04
C ASN A 67 -10.40 15.52 18.78
N LYS A 68 -10.12 16.79 18.45
CA LYS A 68 -10.55 17.40 17.17
C LYS A 68 -9.85 16.74 15.97
N HIS A 69 -8.56 16.44 16.11
CA HIS A 69 -7.77 15.80 15.06
C HIS A 69 -8.20 14.35 14.79
N LEU A 70 -8.46 13.59 15.86
CA LEU A 70 -8.99 12.22 15.76
C LEU A 70 -10.29 12.18 14.96
N ARG A 71 -11.26 13.06 15.28
CA ARG A 71 -12.51 13.13 14.52
C ARG A 71 -12.28 13.39 13.04
N GLN A 72 -11.40 14.33 12.71
CA GLN A 72 -11.08 14.63 11.33
C GLN A 72 -10.47 13.42 10.62
N GLN A 73 -9.56 12.70 11.28
CA GLN A 73 -8.94 11.50 10.71
C GLN A 73 -9.94 10.34 10.58
N MET A 74 -10.86 10.15 11.52
CA MET A 74 -11.93 9.16 11.39
C MET A 74 -12.94 9.52 10.31
N LEU A 75 -13.24 10.80 10.13
CA LEU A 75 -14.04 11.27 9.00
C LEU A 75 -13.32 10.99 7.67
N ASN A 76 -12.02 11.28 7.59
CA ASN A 76 -11.19 10.95 6.42
C ASN A 76 -11.18 9.44 6.15
N LEU A 77 -11.08 8.60 7.19
CA LEU A 77 -11.16 7.16 7.07
C LEU A 77 -12.52 6.72 6.52
N ASN A 78 -13.62 7.28 7.04
CA ASN A 78 -14.96 6.94 6.57
C ASN A 78 -15.15 7.28 5.08
N PHE A 79 -14.66 8.45 4.66
CA PHE A 79 -14.62 8.81 3.23
C PHE A 79 -13.70 7.91 2.41
N ALA A 80 -12.54 7.51 2.94
CA ALA A 80 -11.63 6.59 2.24
C ALA A 80 -12.22 5.19 2.07
N LEU A 81 -13.07 4.76 3.00
CA LEU A 81 -13.86 3.52 2.94
C LEU A 81 -15.14 3.66 2.11
N ASP A 82 -15.43 4.83 1.54
CA ASP A 82 -16.45 4.97 0.52
C ASP A 82 -15.91 4.49 -0.84
N LEU A 83 -16.03 3.19 -1.05
CA LEU A 83 -15.55 2.48 -2.25
C LEU A 83 -16.68 2.27 -3.29
N ASN A 84 -17.73 3.08 -3.23
CA ASN A 84 -18.89 2.97 -4.12
C ASN A 84 -18.47 2.84 -5.59
N GLY A 85 -19.01 1.84 -6.28
CA GLY A 85 -18.72 1.54 -7.68
C GLY A 85 -17.37 0.87 -7.96
N HIS A 86 -16.44 0.84 -7.01
CA HIS A 86 -15.14 0.14 -7.16
C HIS A 86 -15.20 -1.34 -6.80
N LEU A 87 -16.20 -1.74 -6.01
CA LEU A 87 -16.40 -3.13 -5.57
C LEU A 87 -17.29 -3.95 -6.50
N ALA A 88 -17.77 -3.36 -7.61
CA ALA A 88 -18.62 -4.03 -8.58
C ALA A 88 -17.98 -5.36 -9.05
N GLY A 89 -18.79 -6.42 -9.02
CA GLY A 89 -18.36 -7.78 -9.36
C GLY A 89 -17.53 -8.49 -8.28
N LYS A 90 -17.44 -7.94 -7.06
CA LYS A 90 -16.67 -8.51 -5.93
C LYS A 90 -17.53 -8.60 -4.66
N PRO A 91 -18.65 -9.35 -4.68
CA PRO A 91 -19.65 -9.33 -3.61
C PRO A 91 -19.07 -9.69 -2.24
N GLN A 92 -18.17 -10.68 -2.18
CA GLN A 92 -17.55 -11.08 -0.91
C GLN A 92 -16.67 -9.98 -0.29
N LEU A 93 -15.97 -9.19 -1.11
CA LEU A 93 -15.18 -8.06 -0.62
C LEU A 93 -16.10 -6.90 -0.23
N GLU A 94 -17.15 -6.66 -1.01
CA GLU A 94 -18.17 -5.66 -0.71
C GLU A 94 -18.84 -5.93 0.64
N ASP A 95 -19.32 -7.15 0.86
CA ASP A 95 -19.93 -7.57 2.12
C ASP A 95 -18.96 -7.40 3.30
N ALA A 96 -17.69 -7.82 3.13
CA ALA A 96 -16.67 -7.68 4.16
C ALA A 96 -16.39 -6.22 4.52
N ILE A 97 -16.31 -5.32 3.53
CA ILE A 97 -16.11 -3.89 3.77
C ILE A 97 -17.35 -3.25 4.41
N VAL A 98 -18.56 -3.64 3.99
CA VAL A 98 -19.82 -3.15 4.59
C VAL A 98 -19.91 -3.55 6.06
N GLN A 99 -19.62 -4.81 6.39
CA GLN A 99 -19.59 -5.30 7.78
C GLN A 99 -18.53 -4.59 8.62
N LEU A 100 -17.33 -4.41 8.07
CA LEU A 100 -16.25 -3.67 8.73
C LEU A 100 -16.66 -2.21 9.02
N LYS A 101 -17.34 -1.54 8.08
CA LYS A 101 -17.84 -0.18 8.29
C LYS A 101 -18.96 -0.11 9.33
N ALA A 102 -19.83 -1.12 9.39
CA ALA A 102 -20.92 -1.17 10.37
C ALA A 102 -20.41 -1.27 11.82
N ALA A 103 -19.18 -1.74 12.04
CA ALA A 103 -18.55 -1.77 13.36
C ALA A 103 -18.06 -0.39 13.82
N LEU A 104 -17.89 0.59 12.93
CA LEU A 104 -17.40 1.92 13.29
C LEU A 104 -18.44 2.69 14.13
N PRO A 105 -17.99 3.50 15.11
CA PRO A 105 -18.90 4.30 15.93
C PRO A 105 -19.51 5.44 15.11
N ASP A 106 -20.71 5.87 15.50
CA ASP A 106 -21.29 7.09 14.92
C ASP A 106 -20.43 8.31 15.29
N LEU A 107 -19.95 9.01 14.25
CA LEU A 107 -19.10 10.18 14.39
C LEU A 107 -19.87 11.42 14.90
N SER A 108 -21.21 11.36 14.93
CA SER A 108 -22.09 12.42 15.42
C SER A 108 -22.06 12.58 16.96
N GLU A 109 -21.70 11.51 17.69
CA GLU A 109 -21.71 11.47 19.15
C GLU A 109 -20.37 11.88 19.78
N LYS A 110 -20.43 12.71 20.84
CA LYS A 110 -19.28 13.53 21.27
C LYS A 110 -18.29 12.97 22.32
N PRO A 111 -18.60 11.97 23.16
CA PRO A 111 -17.58 11.31 24.00
C PRO A 111 -17.12 9.92 23.49
N THR A 112 -17.95 9.23 22.71
CA THR A 112 -17.85 7.78 22.45
C THR A 112 -16.79 7.35 21.44
N VAL A 113 -16.44 8.22 20.50
CA VAL A 113 -15.58 7.86 19.36
C VAL A 113 -14.14 7.49 19.76
N TRP A 114 -13.54 8.25 20.68
CA TRP A 114 -12.18 7.97 21.15
C TRP A 114 -12.11 6.76 22.06
N GLU A 115 -13.06 6.66 23.00
CA GLU A 115 -13.18 5.51 23.90
C GLU A 115 -13.35 4.21 23.10
N TRP A 116 -14.21 4.25 22.08
CA TRP A 116 -14.36 3.14 21.14
C TRP A 116 -13.04 2.82 20.44
N TRP A 117 -12.33 3.83 19.90
CA TRP A 117 -11.09 3.57 19.17
C TRP A 117 -9.98 3.00 20.06
N GLN A 118 -9.90 3.41 21.32
CA GLN A 118 -8.95 2.86 22.29
C GLN A 118 -9.26 1.39 22.63
N GLN A 119 -10.53 1.01 22.68
CA GLN A 119 -10.94 -0.35 23.03
C GLN A 119 -10.95 -1.30 21.83
N GLN A 120 -11.42 -0.84 20.67
CA GLN A 120 -11.73 -1.66 19.51
C GLN A 120 -10.89 -1.31 18.27
N GLY A 121 -10.26 -0.14 18.22
CA GLY A 121 -9.58 0.36 17.02
C GLY A 121 -8.45 -0.53 16.54
N LEU A 122 -7.66 -1.11 17.45
CA LEU A 122 -6.59 -2.04 17.07
C LEU A 122 -7.14 -3.32 16.41
N ALA A 123 -8.15 -3.93 17.02
CA ALA A 123 -8.81 -5.12 16.47
C ALA A 123 -9.46 -4.81 15.11
N TRP A 124 -10.13 -3.67 15.01
CA TRP A 124 -10.74 -3.20 13.76
C TRP A 124 -9.69 -3.03 12.64
N VAL A 125 -8.53 -2.46 12.95
CA VAL A 125 -7.43 -2.32 11.96
C VAL A 125 -6.87 -3.68 11.53
N GLN A 126 -6.77 -4.64 12.46
CA GLN A 126 -6.32 -5.99 12.16
C GLN A 126 -7.32 -6.72 11.25
N ASP A 127 -8.62 -6.61 11.53
CA ASP A 127 -9.67 -7.16 10.67
C ASP A 127 -9.64 -6.54 9.28
N PHE A 128 -9.46 -5.21 9.20
CA PHE A 128 -9.33 -4.53 7.91
C PHE A 128 -8.11 -5.03 7.12
N ALA A 129 -6.95 -5.14 7.78
CA ALA A 129 -5.74 -5.67 7.15
C ALA A 129 -5.95 -7.11 6.65
N ALA A 130 -6.63 -7.95 7.41
CA ALA A 130 -6.95 -9.32 7.03
C ALA A 130 -7.87 -9.38 5.80
N ILE A 131 -8.89 -8.53 5.72
CA ILE A 131 -9.78 -8.42 4.55
C ILE A 131 -8.98 -8.02 3.31
N VAL A 132 -8.17 -6.98 3.42
CA VAL A 132 -7.34 -6.47 2.32
C VAL A 132 -6.34 -7.53 1.85
N GLN A 133 -5.67 -8.22 2.78
CA GLN A 133 -4.75 -9.29 2.47
C GLN A 133 -5.46 -10.48 1.80
N LYS A 134 -6.61 -10.91 2.33
CA LYS A 134 -7.37 -12.05 1.80
C LYS A 134 -7.87 -11.83 0.38
N HIS A 135 -8.42 -10.65 0.10
CA HIS A 135 -9.10 -10.38 -1.17
C HIS A 135 -8.19 -9.75 -2.22
N ARG A 136 -7.17 -9.01 -1.80
CA ARG A 136 -6.31 -8.21 -2.69
C ARG A 136 -4.83 -8.56 -2.59
N HIS A 137 -4.44 -9.34 -1.57
CA HIS A 137 -3.06 -9.73 -1.30
C HIS A 137 -2.15 -8.53 -1.08
N LEU A 138 -2.70 -7.38 -0.64
CA LEU A 138 -1.86 -6.24 -0.25
C LEU A 138 -1.35 -6.49 1.16
N VAL A 139 -0.05 -6.69 1.27
CA VAL A 139 0.68 -6.68 2.53
C VAL A 139 0.89 -5.22 2.96
N THR A 140 0.95 -4.94 4.26
CA THR A 140 1.28 -3.59 4.76
C THR A 140 2.63 -3.62 5.45
N ALA A 141 3.37 -2.50 5.44
CA ALA A 141 4.69 -2.37 6.09
C ALA A 141 4.71 -2.85 7.56
N GLN A 142 3.56 -2.87 8.24
CA GLN A 142 3.42 -3.31 9.63
C GLN A 142 3.87 -4.75 9.90
N PHE A 143 4.00 -5.59 8.86
CA PHE A 143 4.44 -6.99 8.99
C PHE A 143 5.95 -7.19 8.77
N PHE A 144 6.71 -6.11 8.56
CA PHE A 144 8.14 -6.15 8.32
C PHE A 144 8.94 -5.59 9.50
N THR A 145 10.12 -6.14 9.73
CA THR A 145 11.06 -5.59 10.69
C THR A 145 11.68 -4.29 10.14
N PRO A 146 12.21 -3.40 11.02
CA PRO A 146 12.92 -2.20 10.57
C PRO A 146 14.04 -2.51 9.56
N GLU A 147 14.76 -3.61 9.73
CA GLU A 147 15.84 -4.05 8.84
C GLU A 147 15.30 -4.44 7.47
N GLN A 148 14.17 -5.15 7.43
CA GLN A 148 13.50 -5.51 6.18
C GLN A 148 12.99 -4.27 5.44
N ILE A 149 12.40 -3.31 6.17
CA ILE A 149 11.99 -2.02 5.60
C ILE A 149 13.20 -1.28 5.03
N ALA A 150 14.32 -1.21 5.77
CA ALA A 150 15.53 -0.55 5.30
C ALA A 150 16.10 -1.20 4.03
N LEU A 151 16.11 -2.54 3.96
CA LEU A 151 16.53 -3.27 2.77
C LEU A 151 15.64 -2.96 1.57
N LEU A 152 14.31 -2.93 1.75
CA LEU A 152 13.36 -2.61 0.69
C LEU A 152 13.50 -1.17 0.21
N GLN A 153 13.77 -0.24 1.14
CA GLN A 153 14.05 1.14 0.80
C GLN A 153 15.34 1.25 -0.03
N HIS A 154 16.41 0.57 0.38
CA HIS A 154 17.65 0.56 -0.37
C HIS A 154 17.44 -0.01 -1.78
N TYR A 155 16.74 -1.14 -1.89
CA TYR A 155 16.40 -1.75 -3.17
C TYR A 155 15.59 -0.79 -4.07
N TYR A 156 14.58 -0.12 -3.53
CA TYR A 156 13.80 0.87 -4.27
C TYR A 156 14.67 2.04 -4.77
N GLN A 157 15.53 2.59 -3.92
CA GLN A 157 16.40 3.71 -4.30
C GLN A 157 17.41 3.32 -5.38
N THR A 158 17.97 2.11 -5.32
CA THR A 158 18.87 1.60 -6.36
C THR A 158 18.16 1.47 -7.70
N ASN A 159 16.93 0.94 -7.73
CA ASN A 159 16.13 0.85 -8.95
C ASN A 159 15.72 2.24 -9.48
N LYS A 160 15.43 3.20 -8.59
CA LYS A 160 15.16 4.58 -8.98
C LYS A 160 16.38 5.23 -9.64
N LEU A 161 17.56 5.11 -9.03
CA LEU A 161 18.81 5.62 -9.60
C LEU A 161 19.09 5.03 -10.98
N LEU A 162 18.83 3.73 -11.16
CA LEU A 162 18.99 3.08 -12.46
C LEU A 162 18.06 3.68 -13.52
N ILE A 163 16.80 3.95 -13.18
CA ILE A 163 15.86 4.62 -14.09
C ILE A 163 16.28 6.06 -14.38
N ASP A 164 16.77 6.80 -13.37
CA ASP A 164 17.27 8.16 -13.56
C ASP A 164 18.48 8.15 -14.52
N CYS A 165 19.41 7.18 -14.38
CA CYS A 165 20.53 6.98 -15.29
C CYS A 165 20.10 6.57 -16.72
N LEU A 166 19.06 5.74 -16.87
CA LEU A 166 18.54 5.37 -18.19
C LEU A 166 17.74 6.49 -18.86
N SER A 167 17.27 7.46 -18.08
CA SER A 167 16.48 8.60 -18.54
C SER A 167 17.35 9.82 -18.84
N SER A 168 18.62 9.81 -18.44
CA SER A 168 19.62 10.81 -18.84
C SER A 168 20.16 10.49 -20.24
N ASP A 169 21.13 11.29 -20.70
CA ASP A 169 21.85 11.08 -21.96
C ASP A 169 22.80 9.85 -21.90
N CYS A 170 22.38 8.74 -21.28
CA CYS A 170 23.11 7.49 -21.36
C CYS A 170 23.20 7.07 -22.83
N ASN A 171 24.41 6.80 -23.30
CA ASN A 171 24.65 6.16 -24.59
C ASN A 171 24.37 4.64 -24.50
N CYS A 172 23.15 4.30 -24.09
CA CYS A 172 22.63 2.97 -23.91
C CYS A 172 21.81 2.59 -25.16
N SER A 173 21.99 1.37 -25.71
CA SER A 173 21.15 0.94 -26.83
C SER A 173 19.69 0.79 -26.39
N GLY A 174 18.74 1.00 -27.30
CA GLY A 174 17.31 0.84 -27.01
C GLY A 174 16.96 -0.58 -26.52
N ALA A 175 17.66 -1.59 -27.04
CA ALA A 175 17.49 -2.98 -26.61
C ALA A 175 17.95 -3.20 -25.17
N LEU A 176 19.11 -2.64 -24.79
CA LEU A 176 19.62 -2.72 -23.42
C LEU A 176 18.70 -2.01 -22.43
N LYS A 177 18.19 -0.82 -22.80
CA LYS A 177 17.23 -0.09 -21.97
C LYS A 177 15.94 -0.89 -21.74
N ALA A 178 15.39 -1.50 -22.79
CA ALA A 178 14.20 -2.33 -22.69
C ALA A 178 14.44 -3.57 -21.81
N ASP A 179 15.61 -4.20 -21.92
CA ASP A 179 15.99 -5.35 -21.08
C ASP A 179 16.10 -4.96 -19.60
N ILE A 180 16.76 -3.83 -19.29
CA ILE A 180 16.86 -3.35 -17.91
C ILE A 180 15.48 -2.98 -17.34
N GLU A 181 14.64 -2.27 -18.09
CA GLU A 181 13.27 -1.95 -17.67
C GLU A 181 12.46 -3.23 -17.42
N ALA A 182 12.57 -4.25 -18.28
CA ALA A 182 11.83 -5.50 -18.13
C ALA A 182 12.21 -6.25 -16.83
N ASN A 183 13.49 -6.17 -16.44
CA ASN A 183 14.03 -6.84 -15.26
C ASN A 183 13.97 -5.99 -13.97
N LEU A 184 13.52 -4.73 -14.06
CA LEU A 184 13.44 -3.82 -12.93
C LEU A 184 12.47 -4.33 -11.85
N LEU A 185 12.84 -4.20 -10.57
CA LEU A 185 12.00 -4.61 -9.43
C LEU A 185 11.60 -6.09 -9.41
N LEU A 186 12.32 -6.96 -10.14
CA LEU A 186 12.16 -8.41 -10.01
C LEU A 186 12.84 -8.89 -8.73
N PRO A 187 12.29 -9.93 -8.06
CA PRO A 187 12.98 -10.54 -6.92
C PRO A 187 14.41 -10.90 -7.32
N PRO A 188 15.41 -10.57 -6.49
CA PRO A 188 16.77 -11.03 -6.77
C PRO A 188 16.75 -12.55 -6.84
N VAL A 189 17.28 -13.13 -7.90
CA VAL A 189 17.38 -14.58 -8.05
C VAL A 189 18.16 -15.09 -6.83
N PRO A 190 17.62 -16.03 -6.02
CA PRO A 190 18.33 -16.53 -4.87
C PRO A 190 19.64 -17.16 -5.35
N HIS A 191 20.76 -16.55 -4.98
CA HIS A 191 22.04 -17.21 -5.08
C HIS A 191 21.98 -18.47 -4.22
N LYS A 192 22.46 -19.60 -4.75
CA LYS A 192 22.26 -21.00 -4.28
C LYS A 192 22.63 -21.32 -2.82
N ASN A 193 22.90 -20.35 -1.95
CA ASN A 193 23.38 -20.56 -0.58
C ASN A 193 22.58 -19.91 0.55
N THR A 194 21.40 -19.31 0.32
CA THR A 194 20.61 -18.74 1.43
C THR A 194 19.26 -19.42 1.63
N LYS A 195 19.25 -20.50 2.44
CA LYS A 195 18.03 -21.11 2.98
C LYS A 195 17.17 -20.15 3.84
N ASN A 196 17.68 -18.97 4.21
CA ASN A 196 16.94 -17.95 4.96
C ASN A 196 16.16 -16.96 4.08
N THR A 197 16.59 -16.68 2.84
CA THR A 197 16.01 -15.60 2.03
C THR A 197 14.62 -15.95 1.47
N GLU A 198 14.33 -17.23 1.27
CA GLU A 198 13.01 -17.71 0.81
C GLU A 198 11.90 -17.48 1.84
N ARG A 199 12.20 -17.54 3.14
CA ARG A 199 11.19 -17.26 4.20
C ARG A 199 10.93 -15.77 4.39
N GLU A 200 11.96 -14.93 4.22
CA GLU A 200 11.90 -13.49 4.53
C GLU A 200 11.24 -12.66 3.42
N LEU A 201 11.22 -13.13 2.17
CA LEU A 201 10.67 -12.40 1.03
C LEU A 201 9.31 -12.94 0.53
N THR A 202 8.78 -14.03 1.11
CA THR A 202 7.50 -14.64 0.73
C THR A 202 6.34 -13.64 0.54
N PRO A 203 6.16 -12.63 1.42
CA PRO A 203 5.09 -11.63 1.26
C PRO A 203 5.32 -10.66 0.09
N LEU A 204 6.57 -10.37 -0.26
CA LEU A 204 6.92 -9.49 -1.38
C LEU A 204 6.81 -10.21 -2.72
N VAL A 205 7.23 -11.47 -2.77
CA VAL A 205 7.15 -12.30 -3.98
C VAL A 205 5.69 -12.50 -4.40
N SER A 206 4.77 -12.69 -3.45
CA SER A 206 3.34 -12.83 -3.75
C SER A 206 2.68 -11.55 -4.28
N CYS A 207 3.21 -10.38 -3.90
CA CYS A 207 2.75 -9.07 -4.37
C CYS A 207 3.35 -8.67 -5.72
N LEU A 208 4.62 -9.02 -5.96
CA LEU A 208 5.35 -8.67 -7.20
C LEU A 208 5.14 -9.67 -8.33
N ALA A 209 4.57 -10.84 -8.06
CA ALA A 209 4.22 -11.85 -9.05
C ALA A 209 2.88 -11.60 -9.77
N ARG A 210 2.23 -10.44 -9.54
CA ARG A 210 1.00 -10.00 -10.21
C ARG A 210 1.28 -9.08 -11.39
#